data_AF-A0A7Y4MHK8-F1
#
_entry.id   AF-A0A7Y4MHK8-F1
#
_cell.length_a   1.000
_cell.length_b   1.000
_cell.length_c   1.000
_cell.angle_alpha   90.00
_cell.angle_beta   90.00
_cell.angle_gamma   90.00
#
_symmetry.space_group_name_H-M   'P 1'
#
loop_
_entity.id
_entity.type
_entity.pdbx_description
1 polymer ?
#
loop_
_entity_poly.entity_id
_entity_poly.type
_entity_poly.pdbx_seq_one_letter_code
_entity_poly.pdbx_strand_id
1 'polypeptide(L)'
;MDNWGTIITGILALIGVALGTWATYKRGKQSDKVTATVSREANAITWSGQLLERLENVENEVKNLRADLNKVTRISTTAINFIERVLLWAIDGCNGPMPLIPKSLIEHLDADLVDEHVRQQANPKA
;
A
#
# COMPACT_ATOMS: atom_id res chain seq x y z
N MET A 1 -44.22 59.07 49.00
CA MET A 1 -44.37 58.07 47.92
C MET A 1 -43.00 57.89 47.27
N ASP A 2 -42.76 56.78 46.59
CA ASP A 2 -41.61 56.54 45.68
C ASP A 2 -40.38 55.76 46.22
N ASN A 3 -40.61 54.52 46.69
CA ASN A 3 -39.52 53.53 46.87
C ASN A 3 -39.80 52.18 46.15
N TRP A 4 -40.97 52.04 45.52
CA TRP A 4 -41.37 50.81 44.84
C TRP A 4 -40.79 50.68 43.43
N GLY A 5 -40.59 51.80 42.72
CA GLY A 5 -40.02 51.81 41.36
C GLY A 5 -38.61 51.25 41.30
N THR A 6 -37.77 51.60 42.28
CA THR A 6 -36.36 51.19 42.39
C THR A 6 -36.21 49.71 42.72
N ILE A 7 -37.10 49.16 43.54
CA ILE A 7 -37.13 47.73 43.90
C ILE A 7 -37.53 46.89 42.66
N ILE A 8 -38.52 47.34 41.90
CA ILE A 8 -38.98 46.64 40.70
C ILE A 8 -37.91 46.66 39.59
N THR A 9 -37.21 47.78 39.39
CA THR A 9 -36.10 47.84 38.42
C THR A 9 -34.92 46.95 38.83
N GLY A 10 -34.60 46.89 40.13
CA GLY A 10 -33.55 46.00 40.63
C GLY A 10 -33.88 44.51 40.40
N ILE A 11 -35.14 44.10 40.62
CA ILE A 11 -35.58 42.72 40.39
C ILE A 11 -35.53 42.37 38.89
N LEU A 12 -35.98 43.27 38.01
CA LEU A 12 -35.93 43.04 36.56
C LEU A 12 -34.49 42.92 36.02
N ALA A 13 -33.56 43.72 36.55
CA ALA A 13 -32.14 43.63 36.18
C ALA A 13 -31.54 42.28 36.58
N LEU A 14 -31.85 41.77 37.78
CA LEU A 14 -31.40 40.46 38.24
C LEU A 14 -31.95 39.31 37.39
N ILE A 15 -33.23 39.38 37.00
CA ILE A 15 -33.85 38.38 36.11
C ILE A 15 -33.17 38.42 34.73
N GLY A 16 -32.90 39.61 34.18
CA GLY A 16 -32.22 39.78 32.90
C GLY A 16 -30.81 39.17 32.89
N VAL A 17 -30.02 39.41 33.94
CA VAL A 17 -28.67 38.84 34.10
C VAL A 17 -28.73 37.31 34.27
N ALA A 18 -29.69 36.79 35.03
CA ALA A 18 -29.86 35.36 35.23
C ALA A 18 -30.27 34.64 33.93
N LEU A 19 -31.16 35.22 33.13
CA LEU A 19 -31.55 34.67 31.83
C LEU A 19 -30.41 34.75 30.80
N GLY A 20 -29.65 35.84 30.80
CA GLY A 20 -28.48 36.01 29.93
C GLY A 20 -27.38 35.00 30.22
N THR A 21 -27.07 34.77 31.50
CA THR A 21 -26.09 33.75 31.93
C THR A 21 -26.56 32.33 31.64
N TRP A 22 -27.86 32.03 31.81
CA TRP A 22 -28.41 30.71 31.45
C TRP A 22 -28.40 30.45 29.94
N ALA A 23 -28.75 31.46 29.13
CA ALA A 23 -28.76 31.34 27.67
C ALA A 23 -27.34 31.13 27.12
N THR A 24 -26.35 31.87 27.62
CA THR A 24 -24.94 31.73 27.23
C THR A 24 -24.37 30.38 27.67
N TYR A 25 -24.69 29.92 28.88
CA TYR A 25 -24.30 28.59 29.36
C TYR A 25 -24.87 27.45 28.50
N LYS A 26 -26.16 27.51 28.15
CA LYS A 26 -26.77 26.53 27.23
C LYS A 26 -26.13 26.56 25.85
N ARG A 27 -25.81 27.75 25.33
CA ARG A 27 -25.18 27.92 24.02
C ARG A 27 -23.78 27.32 23.99
N GLY A 28 -22.97 27.55 25.03
CA GLY A 28 -21.65 26.94 25.18
C GLY A 28 -21.70 25.41 25.20
N LYS A 29 -22.58 24.84 26.04
CA LYS A 29 -22.76 23.38 26.14
C LYS A 29 -23.22 22.72 24.83
N GLN A 30 -23.96 23.45 24.00
CA GLN A 30 -24.40 22.97 22.69
C GLN A 30 -23.29 23.09 21.63
N SER A 31 -22.49 24.16 21.69
CA SER A 31 -21.30 24.32 20.85
C SER A 31 -20.27 23.22 21.11
N ASP A 32 -19.96 22.92 22.38
CA ASP A 32 -18.97 21.90 22.74
C ASP A 32 -19.36 20.50 22.23
N LYS A 33 -20.67 20.19 22.26
CA LYS A 33 -21.18 18.93 21.71
C LYS A 33 -21.02 18.86 20.20
N VAL A 34 -21.36 19.93 19.48
CA VAL A 34 -21.23 19.99 18.02
C VAL A 34 -19.77 19.90 17.60
N THR A 35 -18.86 20.61 18.28
CA THR A 35 -17.42 20.53 18.03
C THR A 35 -16.87 19.12 18.28
N ALA A 36 -17.34 18.44 19.33
CA ALA A 36 -16.96 17.06 19.63
C ALA A 36 -17.48 16.04 18.60
N THR A 37 -18.72 16.19 18.10
CA THR A 37 -19.24 15.31 17.03
C THR A 37 -18.55 15.58 15.69
N VAL A 38 -18.35 16.85 15.31
CA VAL A 38 -17.64 17.21 14.07
C VAL A 38 -16.19 16.73 14.11
N SER A 39 -15.52 16.80 15.28
CA SER A 39 -14.15 16.27 15.42
C SER A 39 -14.09 14.74 15.32
N ARG A 40 -15.12 14.02 15.81
CA ARG A 40 -15.22 12.56 15.65
C ARG A 40 -15.52 12.16 14.21
N GLU A 41 -16.41 12.87 13.54
CA GLU A 41 -16.75 12.65 12.13
C GLU A 41 -15.57 13.00 11.22
N ALA A 42 -14.87 14.11 11.48
CA ALA A 42 -13.64 14.47 10.78
C ALA A 42 -12.55 13.40 10.96
N ASN A 43 -12.35 12.89 12.19
CA ASN A 43 -11.42 11.79 12.43
C ASN A 43 -11.83 10.49 11.72
N ALA A 44 -13.12 10.19 11.64
CA ALA A 44 -13.62 9.02 10.92
C ALA A 44 -13.43 9.14 9.40
N ILE A 45 -13.60 10.34 8.84
CA ILE A 45 -13.37 10.65 7.42
C ILE A 45 -11.87 10.61 7.09
N THR A 46 -11.01 11.14 7.96
CA THR A 46 -9.56 11.03 7.75
C THR A 46 -9.07 9.58 7.84
N TRP A 47 -9.63 8.80 8.77
CA TRP A 47 -9.29 7.39 8.91
C TRP A 47 -9.78 6.56 7.72
N SER A 48 -10.97 6.83 7.18
CA SER A 48 -11.46 6.16 5.98
C SER A 48 -10.64 6.53 4.73
N GLY A 49 -10.20 7.79 4.61
CA GLY A 49 -9.25 8.21 3.56
C GLY A 49 -7.91 7.49 3.65
N GLN A 50 -7.32 7.41 4.86
CA GLN A 50 -6.07 6.68 5.09
C GLN A 50 -6.19 5.18 4.83
N LEU A 51 -7.36 4.59 5.09
CA LEU A 51 -7.62 3.18 4.77
C LEU A 51 -7.71 2.95 3.25
N LEU A 52 -8.34 3.87 2.51
CA LEU A 52 -8.40 3.78 1.05
C LEU A 52 -7.01 3.89 0.42
N GLU A 53 -6.19 4.82 0.89
CA GLU A 53 -4.81 4.97 0.42
C GLU A 53 -3.96 3.72 0.73
N ARG A 54 -4.14 3.11 1.91
CA ARG A 54 -3.49 1.84 2.25
C ARG A 54 -3.98 0.68 1.39
N LEU A 55 -5.28 0.62 1.09
CA LEU A 55 -5.84 -0.40 0.20
C LEU A 55 -5.31 -0.26 -1.23
N GLU A 56 -5.19 0.98 -1.73
CA GLU A 56 -4.62 1.27 -3.04
C GLU A 56 -3.14 0.87 -3.10
N ASN A 57 -2.36 1.16 -2.05
CA ASN A 57 -0.97 0.73 -1.97
C ASN A 57 -0.84 -0.80 -1.93
N VAL A 58 -1.67 -1.50 -1.15
CA VAL A 58 -1.68 -2.97 -1.12
C VAL A 58 -2.09 -3.55 -2.48
N GLU A 59 -3.09 -2.96 -3.16
CA GLU A 59 -3.48 -3.39 -4.50
C GLU A 59 -2.34 -3.22 -5.51
N ASN A 60 -1.61 -2.11 -5.44
CA ASN A 60 -0.46 -1.84 -6.29
C ASN A 60 0.69 -2.82 -6.01
N GLU A 61 0.97 -3.12 -4.74
CA GLU A 61 1.95 -4.14 -4.35
C GLU A 61 1.56 -5.53 -4.88
N VAL A 62 0.29 -5.93 -4.77
CA VAL A 62 -0.20 -7.21 -5.30
C VAL A 62 -0.06 -7.27 -6.82
N LYS A 63 -0.34 -6.17 -7.54
CA LYS A 63 -0.12 -6.09 -8.99
C LYS A 63 1.35 -6.26 -9.36
N ASN A 64 2.25 -5.61 -8.63
CA ASN A 64 3.69 -5.72 -8.84
C ASN A 64 4.19 -7.14 -8.56
N LEU A 65 3.80 -7.75 -7.44
CA LEU A 65 4.14 -9.13 -7.10
C LEU A 65 3.64 -10.12 -8.15
N ARG A 66 2.42 -9.92 -8.69
CA ARG A 66 1.90 -10.76 -9.77
C ARG A 66 2.70 -10.61 -11.05
N ALA A 67 3.12 -9.39 -11.39
CA ALA A 67 3.98 -9.13 -12.54
C ALA A 67 5.34 -9.81 -12.37
N ASP A 68 5.94 -9.74 -11.19
CA ASP A 68 7.22 -10.36 -10.89
C ASP A 68 7.12 -11.90 -10.87
N LEU A 69 6.02 -12.46 -10.35
CA LEU A 69 5.75 -13.89 -10.42
C LEU A 69 5.65 -14.38 -11.88
N ASN A 70 5.00 -13.62 -12.75
CA ASN A 70 4.94 -13.94 -14.18
C ASN A 70 6.33 -13.91 -14.83
N LYS A 71 7.20 -12.96 -14.46
CA LYS A 71 8.60 -12.91 -14.92
C LYS A 71 9.36 -14.15 -14.46
N VAL A 72 9.31 -14.49 -13.17
CA VAL A 72 9.97 -15.67 -12.61
C VAL A 72 9.48 -16.93 -13.28
N THR A 73 8.16 -17.09 -13.47
CA THR A 73 7.57 -18.25 -14.16
C THR A 73 8.13 -18.39 -15.58
N ARG A 74 8.22 -17.29 -16.33
CA ARG A 74 8.77 -17.29 -17.69
C ARG A 74 10.25 -17.67 -17.73
N ILE A 75 11.04 -17.16 -16.79
CA ILE A 75 12.47 -17.50 -16.65
C ILE A 75 12.60 -18.99 -16.32
N SER A 76 11.83 -19.50 -15.36
CA SER A 76 11.83 -20.91 -14.96
C SER A 76 11.43 -21.84 -16.10
N THR A 77 10.38 -21.52 -16.86
CA THR A 77 9.99 -22.30 -18.05
C THR A 77 11.12 -22.30 -19.09
N THR A 78 11.80 -21.17 -19.28
CA THR A 78 12.93 -21.08 -20.22
C THR A 78 14.10 -21.94 -19.75
N ALA A 79 14.39 -21.96 -18.44
CA ALA A 79 15.43 -22.79 -17.85
C ALA A 79 15.13 -24.28 -18.00
N ILE A 80 13.89 -24.71 -17.70
CA ILE A 80 13.46 -26.11 -17.85
C ILE A 80 13.59 -26.55 -19.31
N ASN A 81 13.08 -25.74 -20.26
CA ASN A 81 13.19 -26.05 -21.68
C ASN A 81 14.66 -26.15 -22.15
N PHE A 82 15.56 -25.34 -21.58
CA PHE A 82 16.99 -25.44 -21.88
C PHE A 82 17.59 -26.73 -21.32
N ILE A 83 17.31 -27.07 -20.07
CA ILE A 83 17.75 -28.32 -19.43
C ILE A 83 17.26 -29.52 -20.24
N GLU A 84 15.99 -29.56 -20.64
CA GLU A 84 15.43 -30.63 -21.47
C GLU A 84 16.16 -30.77 -22.80
N ARG A 85 16.50 -29.66 -23.47
CA ARG A 85 17.29 -29.70 -24.72
C ARG A 85 18.70 -30.26 -24.49
N VAL A 86 19.36 -29.90 -23.40
CA VAL A 86 20.68 -30.45 -23.04
C VAL A 86 20.57 -31.94 -22.76
N LEU A 87 19.53 -32.37 -22.03
CA LEU A 87 19.29 -33.78 -21.74
C LEU A 87 19.03 -34.58 -23.02
N LEU A 88 18.20 -34.08 -23.93
CA LEU A 88 17.95 -34.72 -25.22
C LEU A 88 19.23 -34.83 -26.04
N TRP A 89 20.03 -33.77 -26.11
CA TRP A 89 21.33 -33.80 -26.79
C TRP A 89 22.28 -34.84 -26.18
N ALA A 90 22.31 -34.96 -24.84
CA ALA A 90 23.11 -35.98 -24.16
C ALA A 90 22.60 -37.41 -24.42
N ILE A 91 21.27 -37.62 -24.43
CA ILE A 91 20.62 -38.90 -24.78
C ILE A 91 20.95 -39.30 -26.21
N ASP A 92 20.98 -38.34 -27.12
CA ASP A 92 21.39 -38.54 -28.52
C ASP A 92 22.91 -38.75 -28.67
N GLY A 93 23.64 -38.95 -27.57
CA GLY A 93 25.07 -39.26 -27.58
C GLY A 93 25.96 -38.05 -27.84
N CYS A 94 25.51 -36.86 -27.47
CA CYS A 94 26.21 -35.60 -27.72
C CYS A 94 26.44 -35.34 -29.22
N ASN A 95 25.55 -35.87 -30.07
CA ASN A 95 25.66 -35.73 -31.52
C ASN A 95 25.23 -34.32 -31.96
N GLY A 96 26.11 -33.64 -32.70
CA GLY A 96 25.88 -32.29 -33.18
C GLY A 96 26.26 -31.20 -32.17
N PRO A 97 25.95 -29.94 -32.46
CA PRO A 97 26.36 -28.82 -31.62
C PRO A 97 25.61 -28.81 -30.29
N MET A 98 26.34 -28.58 -29.19
CA MET A 98 25.75 -28.42 -27.86
C MET A 98 24.70 -27.28 -27.86
N PRO A 99 23.53 -27.47 -27.23
CA PRO A 99 22.52 -26.42 -27.14
C PRO A 99 23.05 -25.14 -26.49
N LEU A 100 22.75 -23.99 -27.10
CA LEU A 100 23.14 -22.67 -26.60
C LEU A 100 22.30 -22.23 -25.40
N ILE A 101 22.94 -21.65 -24.39
CA ILE A 101 22.25 -20.95 -23.31
C ILE A 101 21.42 -19.78 -23.90
N PRO A 102 20.11 -19.73 -23.64
CA PRO A 102 19.27 -18.58 -23.99
C PRO A 102 19.78 -17.29 -23.35
N LYS A 103 19.82 -16.19 -24.11
CA LYS A 103 20.31 -14.88 -23.61
C LYS A 103 19.61 -14.41 -22.33
N SER A 104 18.30 -14.69 -22.21
CA SER A 104 17.49 -14.34 -21.04
C SER A 104 17.83 -15.13 -19.77
N LEU A 105 18.64 -16.20 -19.86
CA LEU A 105 19.10 -16.97 -18.71
C LEU A 105 20.52 -16.59 -18.29
N ILE A 106 21.32 -15.99 -19.17
CA ILE A 106 22.74 -15.67 -18.90
C ILE A 106 22.87 -14.79 -17.66
N GLU A 107 22.01 -13.78 -17.51
CA GLU A 107 22.03 -12.85 -16.37
C GLU A 107 21.58 -13.49 -15.04
N HIS A 108 21.04 -14.71 -15.08
CA HIS A 108 20.54 -15.44 -13.92
C HIS A 108 21.39 -16.68 -13.58
N LEU A 109 22.44 -16.94 -14.35
CA LEU A 109 23.34 -18.07 -14.16
C LEU A 109 24.64 -17.61 -13.51
N ASP A 110 25.31 -18.52 -12.83
CA ASP A 110 26.67 -18.28 -12.33
C ASP A 110 27.62 -18.01 -13.51
N ALA A 111 28.43 -16.97 -13.39
CA ALA A 111 29.36 -16.55 -14.43
C ALA A 111 30.35 -17.69 -14.78
N ASP A 112 30.82 -18.42 -13.76
CA ASP A 112 31.76 -19.54 -13.95
C ASP A 112 31.12 -20.68 -14.77
N LEU A 113 29.82 -20.90 -14.61
CA LEU A 113 29.07 -21.91 -15.37
C LEU A 113 28.84 -21.47 -16.82
N VAL A 114 28.61 -20.18 -17.04
CA VAL A 114 28.48 -19.62 -18.39
C VAL A 114 29.81 -19.73 -19.14
N ASP A 115 30.92 -19.37 -18.49
CA ASP A 115 32.25 -19.46 -19.08
C ASP A 115 32.64 -20.90 -19.42
N GLU A 116 32.36 -21.84 -18.51
CA GLU A 116 32.58 -23.27 -18.76
C GLU A 116 31.71 -23.78 -19.91
N HIS A 117 30.46 -23.36 -20.01
CA HIS A 117 29.60 -23.72 -21.13
C HIS A 117 30.12 -23.17 -22.47
N VAL A 118 30.59 -21.92 -22.50
CA VAL A 118 31.23 -21.33 -23.69
C VAL A 118 32.50 -22.11 -24.06
N ARG A 119 33.30 -22.52 -23.08
CA ARG A 119 34.48 -23.38 -23.29
C ARG A 119 34.09 -24.72 -23.90
N GLN A 120 33.03 -25.36 -23.42
CA GLN A 120 32.52 -26.64 -23.94
C GLN A 120 32.02 -26.52 -25.38
N GLN A 121 31.37 -25.40 -25.73
CA GLN A 121 30.98 -25.12 -27.11
C GLN A 121 32.16 -24.90 -28.05
N ALA A 122 33.22 -24.27 -27.56
CA ALA A 122 34.45 -24.08 -28.32
C ALA A 122 35.22 -25.40 -28.52
N ASN A 123 35.01 -26.40 -27.64
CA ASN A 123 35.73 -27.67 -27.70
C ASN A 123 34.80 -28.91 -27.53
N PRO A 124 33.98 -29.24 -28.54
CA PRO A 124 32.94 -30.29 -28.45
C PRO A 124 33.46 -31.74 -28.46
N LYS A 125 34.76 -31.98 -28.23
CA LYS A 125 35.41 -33.31 -28.33
C LYS A 125 36.24 -33.73 -27.10
N ALA A 126 36.03 -33.09 -25.95
CA ALA A 126 36.65 -33.56 -24.70
C ALA A 126 35.91 -34.79 -24.14
#